data_AF-A0A6G3X3T8-F1
#
_entry.id   AF-A0A6G3X3T8-F1
#
_cell.length_a   1.000
_cell.length_b   1.000
_cell.length_c   1.000
_cell.angle_alpha   90.00
_cell.angle_beta   90.00
_cell.angle_gamma   90.00
#
_symmetry.space_group_name_H-M   'P 1'
#
loop_
_entity.id
_entity.type
_entity.pdbx_description
1 polymer ?
#
loop_
_entity_poly.entity_id
_entity_poly.type
_entity_poly.pdbx_seq_one_letter_code
_entity_poly.pdbx_strand_id
1 'polypeptide(L)'
;AYRKQIETTTWAPLSGGPNGKFFLGTPLVTVMRDVGLRIGAGLPEKEAGFVPKSYEEMDVLKDCDALIYSVQADGRATPTTQQLLDHKLWKGVPAVKAG
;
A
#
# COMPACT_ATOMS: atom_id res chain seq x y z
N ALA A 1 9.09 -22.57 -0.56
CA ALA A 1 9.37 -21.41 0.30
C ALA A 1 8.46 -20.22 -0.07
N TYR A 2 8.55 -19.70 -1.29
CA TYR A 2 7.82 -18.48 -1.71
C TYR A 2 6.30 -18.54 -1.62
N ARG A 3 5.66 -19.67 -1.97
CA ARG A 3 4.20 -19.83 -1.84
C ARG A 3 3.71 -19.52 -0.43
N LYS A 4 4.31 -20.19 0.56
CA LYS A 4 3.94 -20.01 1.98
C LYS A 4 4.17 -18.57 2.42
N GLN A 5 5.26 -17.94 1.98
CA GLN A 5 5.53 -16.54 2.27
C GLN A 5 4.40 -15.65 1.74
N ILE A 6 4.06 -15.76 0.45
CA ILE A 6 2.99 -14.99 -0.20
C ILE A 6 1.64 -15.19 0.50
N GLU A 7 1.29 -16.43 0.88
CA GLU A 7 0.04 -16.77 1.59
C GLU A 7 -0.04 -16.14 2.99
N THR A 8 1.11 -15.96 3.66
CA THR A 8 1.15 -15.37 5.01
C THR A 8 1.37 -13.86 5.03
N THR A 9 1.88 -13.29 3.94
CA THR A 9 2.11 -11.84 3.81
C THR A 9 0.79 -11.09 3.75
N THR A 10 0.67 -10.05 4.56
CA THR A 10 -0.42 -9.08 4.53
C THR A 10 -0.02 -7.91 3.64
N TRP A 11 -0.77 -7.68 2.57
CA TRP A 11 -0.43 -6.74 1.51
C TRP A 11 -1.29 -5.47 1.57
N ALA A 12 -0.71 -4.34 1.19
CA ALA A 12 -1.46 -3.10 0.94
C ALA A 12 -1.03 -2.47 -0.40
N PRO A 13 -1.88 -2.50 -1.43
CA PRO A 13 -1.67 -1.67 -2.61
C PRO A 13 -2.04 -0.22 -2.29
N LEU A 14 -1.26 0.74 -2.76
CA LEU A 14 -1.45 2.17 -2.50
C LEU A 14 -0.84 3.06 -3.58
N SER A 15 -1.14 4.35 -3.52
CA SER A 15 -0.51 5.38 -4.34
C SER A 15 -0.45 6.72 -3.60
N GLY A 16 0.48 7.58 -3.96
CA GLY A 16 0.50 8.94 -3.42
C GLY A 16 -0.62 9.81 -4.00
N GLY A 17 -1.20 10.65 -3.16
CA GLY A 17 -2.23 11.62 -3.51
C GLY A 17 -1.75 13.06 -3.34
N PRO A 18 -2.56 14.04 -3.78
CA PRO A 18 -2.24 15.45 -3.58
C PRO A 18 -2.39 15.88 -2.12
N ASN A 19 -1.77 17.00 -1.75
CA ASN A 19 -2.01 17.71 -0.48
C ASN A 19 -1.79 16.87 0.78
N GLY A 20 -0.68 16.12 0.84
CA GLY A 20 -0.33 15.34 2.04
C GLY A 20 -1.22 14.12 2.27
N LYS A 21 -1.80 13.57 1.18
CA LYS A 21 -2.63 12.38 1.21
C LYS A 21 -1.99 11.22 0.46
N PHE A 22 -2.39 10.02 0.80
CA PHE A 22 -2.22 8.83 -0.02
C PHE A 22 -3.57 8.15 -0.22
N PHE A 23 -3.65 7.30 -1.23
CA PHE A 23 -4.80 6.44 -1.44
C PHE A 23 -4.42 5.03 -1.06
N LEU A 24 -5.13 4.48 -0.08
CA LEU A 24 -5.06 3.08 0.28
C LEU A 24 -6.00 2.29 -0.62
N GLY A 25 -5.52 1.18 -1.15
CA GLY A 25 -6.22 0.39 -2.14
C GLY A 25 -6.08 0.94 -3.57
N THR A 26 -6.30 0.05 -4.52
CA THR A 26 -6.44 0.31 -5.96
C THR A 26 -7.34 -0.80 -6.54
N PRO A 27 -7.85 -0.71 -7.78
CA PRO A 27 -8.58 -1.81 -8.40
C PRO A 27 -7.84 -3.16 -8.42
N LEU A 28 -6.51 -3.17 -8.24
CA LEU A 28 -5.71 -4.40 -8.07
C LEU A 28 -6.17 -5.22 -6.85
N VAL A 29 -6.73 -4.58 -5.82
CA VAL A 29 -7.21 -5.24 -4.59
C VAL A 29 -8.19 -6.35 -4.89
N THR A 30 -9.09 -6.17 -5.85
CA THR A 30 -10.06 -7.20 -6.24
C THR A 30 -9.34 -8.45 -6.70
N VAL A 31 -8.38 -8.30 -7.61
CA VAL A 31 -7.57 -9.42 -8.13
C VAL A 31 -6.76 -10.07 -7.01
N MET A 32 -6.15 -9.27 -6.13
CA MET A 32 -5.38 -9.77 -4.99
C MET A 32 -6.23 -10.63 -4.05
N ARG A 33 -7.48 -10.20 -3.77
CA ARG A 33 -8.43 -10.97 -2.96
C ARG A 33 -8.88 -12.24 -3.68
N ASP A 34 -9.16 -12.17 -4.98
CA ASP A 34 -9.60 -13.32 -5.79
C ASP A 34 -8.53 -14.42 -5.84
N VAL A 35 -7.24 -14.06 -5.83
CA VAL A 35 -6.14 -15.03 -5.77
C VAL A 35 -5.74 -15.41 -4.33
N GLY A 36 -6.50 -14.98 -3.33
CA GLY A 36 -6.35 -15.38 -1.93
C GLY A 36 -5.27 -14.66 -1.13
N LEU A 37 -4.79 -13.49 -1.59
CA LEU A 37 -3.85 -12.68 -0.80
C LEU A 37 -4.56 -12.04 0.40
N ARG A 38 -3.85 -11.99 1.52
CA ARG A 38 -4.31 -11.29 2.73
C ARG A 38 -4.12 -9.79 2.50
N ILE A 39 -5.19 -9.01 2.70
CA ILE A 39 -5.15 -7.55 2.58
C ILE A 39 -5.17 -6.93 3.97
N GLY A 40 -4.38 -5.86 4.17
CA GLY A 40 -4.34 -5.13 5.43
C GLY A 40 -5.71 -4.66 5.90
N ALA A 41 -5.95 -4.71 7.21
CA ALA A 41 -7.24 -4.38 7.83
C ALA A 41 -7.67 -2.93 7.59
N GLY A 42 -6.71 -2.07 7.22
CA GLY A 42 -6.94 -0.71 6.78
C GLY A 42 -7.86 -0.55 5.56
N LEU A 43 -8.02 -1.60 4.76
CA LEU A 43 -8.87 -1.61 3.57
C LEU A 43 -10.06 -2.57 3.75
N PRO A 44 -11.28 -2.06 4.03
CA PRO A 44 -12.47 -2.89 4.25
C PRO A 44 -12.78 -3.84 3.09
N GLU A 45 -13.38 -5.00 3.37
CA GLU A 45 -13.67 -6.03 2.35
C GLU A 45 -14.57 -5.53 1.20
N LYS A 46 -15.47 -4.60 1.50
CA LYS A 46 -16.40 -4.01 0.51
C LYS A 46 -15.78 -2.87 -0.31
N GLU A 47 -14.58 -2.42 0.07
CA GLU A 47 -13.83 -1.37 -0.61
C GLU A 47 -12.78 -2.02 -1.51
N ALA A 48 -12.87 -1.76 -2.82
CA ALA A 48 -11.87 -2.20 -3.80
C ALA A 48 -11.05 -1.03 -4.37
N GLY A 49 -11.21 0.16 -3.79
CA GLY A 49 -10.87 1.43 -4.43
C GLY A 49 -9.75 2.22 -3.77
N PHE A 50 -9.72 3.51 -4.12
CA PHE A 50 -8.80 4.51 -3.62
C PHE A 50 -9.38 5.18 -2.36
N VAL A 51 -9.18 4.57 -1.20
CA VAL A 51 -9.61 5.14 0.07
C VAL A 51 -8.63 6.25 0.47
N PRO A 52 -9.04 7.53 0.51
CA PRO A 52 -8.13 8.61 0.84
C PRO A 52 -7.73 8.56 2.31
N LYS A 53 -6.43 8.74 2.58
CA LYS A 53 -5.82 8.82 3.90
C LYS A 53 -4.85 9.99 3.96
N SER A 54 -4.78 10.70 5.08
CA SER A 54 -3.72 11.68 5.31
C SER A 54 -2.41 10.98 5.70
N TYR A 55 -1.27 11.67 5.55
CA TYR A 55 0.02 11.11 5.98
C TYR A 55 0.07 10.80 7.48
N GLU A 56 -0.72 11.50 8.30
CA GLU A 56 -0.84 11.25 9.74
C GLU A 56 -1.62 9.96 10.05
N GLU A 57 -2.46 9.47 9.13
CA GLU A 57 -3.20 8.21 9.26
C GLU A 57 -2.37 6.97 8.89
N MET A 58 -1.04 7.08 8.82
CA MET A 58 -0.15 6.02 8.33
C MET A 58 -0.16 4.73 9.14
N ASP A 59 -0.60 4.80 10.40
CA ASP A 59 -0.78 3.64 11.28
C ASP A 59 -1.78 2.62 10.72
N VAL A 60 -2.58 3.01 9.73
CA VAL A 60 -3.44 2.10 8.95
C VAL A 60 -2.66 1.02 8.20
N LEU A 61 -1.34 1.19 8.02
CA LEU A 61 -0.43 0.24 7.35
C LEU A 61 0.34 -0.64 8.35
N LYS A 62 0.12 -0.52 9.66
CA LYS A 62 0.97 -1.15 10.70
C LYS A 62 0.93 -2.68 10.70
N ASP A 63 -0.15 -3.26 10.18
CA ASP A 63 -0.38 -4.71 10.09
C ASP A 63 0.05 -5.28 8.72
N CYS A 64 0.51 -4.43 7.82
CA CYS A 64 0.95 -4.83 6.49
C CYS A 64 2.42 -5.23 6.53
N ASP A 65 2.73 -6.34 5.88
CA ASP A 65 4.09 -6.86 5.71
C ASP A 65 4.72 -6.33 4.41
N ALA A 66 3.90 -6.09 3.39
CA ALA A 66 4.35 -5.64 2.07
C ALA A 66 3.43 -4.55 1.50
N LEU A 67 4.05 -3.52 0.93
CA LEU A 67 3.36 -2.39 0.30
C LEU A 67 3.62 -2.43 -1.21
N ILE A 68 2.58 -2.24 -2.01
CA ILE A 68 2.68 -2.24 -3.47
C ILE A 68 2.20 -0.90 -4.00
N TYR A 69 2.98 -0.28 -4.88
CA TYR A 69 2.56 0.89 -5.63
C TYR A 69 2.95 0.74 -7.10
N SER A 70 2.13 1.30 -7.99
CA SER A 70 2.43 1.27 -9.43
C SER A 70 3.53 2.26 -9.79
N VAL A 71 4.37 1.85 -10.73
CA VAL A 71 5.36 2.72 -11.38
C VAL A 71 4.97 2.97 -12.82
N GLN A 72 5.52 4.04 -13.39
CA GLN A 72 5.43 4.33 -14.81
C GLN A 72 6.26 3.31 -15.62
N ALA A 73 6.09 3.31 -16.94
CA ALA A 73 6.79 2.37 -17.83
C ALA A 73 8.33 2.48 -17.75
N ASP A 74 8.84 3.63 -17.33
CA ASP A 74 10.27 3.89 -17.10
C ASP A 74 10.74 3.49 -15.70
N GLY A 75 9.88 2.84 -14.90
CA GLY A 75 10.17 2.40 -13.54
C GLY A 75 10.05 3.49 -12.47
N ARG A 76 9.74 4.75 -12.83
CA ARG A 76 9.61 5.83 -11.85
C ARG A 76 8.22 5.87 -11.24
N ALA A 77 8.16 6.14 -9.94
CA ALA A 77 6.91 6.49 -9.27
C ALA A 77 6.31 7.77 -9.88
N THR A 78 4.99 7.95 -9.77
CA THR A 78 4.36 9.23 -10.11
C THR A 78 4.84 10.32 -9.14
N PRO A 79 4.80 11.62 -9.51
CA PRO A 79 5.26 12.69 -8.62
C PRO A 79 4.62 12.67 -7.23
N THR A 80 3.32 12.39 -7.14
CA THR A 80 2.61 12.29 -5.84
C THR A 80 3.05 11.06 -5.04
N THR A 81 3.28 9.92 -5.70
CA THR A 81 3.80 8.72 -5.04
C THR A 81 5.22 8.96 -4.55
N GLN A 82 6.08 9.60 -5.35
CA GLN A 82 7.43 9.94 -4.91
C GLN A 82 7.41 10.85 -3.66
N GLN A 83 6.53 11.85 -3.62
CA GLN A 83 6.35 12.70 -2.43
C GLN A 83 5.94 11.90 -1.18
N LEU A 84 5.09 10.89 -1.34
CA LEU A 84 4.74 9.97 -0.25
C LEU A 84 5.99 9.19 0.22
N LEU A 85 6.73 8.58 -0.71
CA LEU A 85 7.91 7.77 -0.41
C LEU A 85 9.03 8.59 0.28
N ASP A 86 9.17 9.86 -0.08
CA ASP A 86 10.18 10.76 0.51
C ASP A 86 9.78 11.28 1.90
N HIS A 87 8.49 11.17 2.27
CA HIS A 87 7.96 11.75 3.50
C HIS A 87 8.51 11.06 4.76
N LYS A 88 8.74 11.85 5.83
CA LYS A 88 9.33 11.33 7.08
C LYS A 88 8.49 10.23 7.75
N LEU A 89 7.16 10.33 7.65
CA LEU A 89 6.26 9.33 8.26
C LEU A 89 6.30 8.00 7.49
N TRP A 90 6.53 8.04 6.16
CA TRP A 90 6.65 6.83 5.34
C TRP A 90 7.79 5.94 5.83
N LYS A 91 8.93 6.55 6.15
CA LYS A 91 10.11 5.87 6.73
C LYS A 91 9.83 5.25 8.11
N GLY A 92 8.74 5.65 8.76
CA GLY A 92 8.29 5.12 10.05
C GLY A 92 7.52 3.80 9.95
N VAL A 93 6.92 3.50 8.80
CA VAL A 93 6.04 2.35 8.57
C VAL A 93 6.82 1.04 8.73
N PRO A 94 6.30 0.04 9.47
CA PRO A 94 7.01 -1.23 9.71
C PRO A 94 7.48 -1.94 8.44
N ALA A 95 6.59 -2.11 7.44
CA ALA A 95 6.96 -2.71 6.15
C ALA A 95 8.09 -1.95 5.45
N VAL A 96 8.06 -0.61 5.45
CA VAL A 96 9.10 0.21 4.82
C VAL A 96 10.46 0.04 5.51
N LYS A 97 10.47 -0.12 6.84
CA LYS A 97 11.70 -0.41 7.59
C LYS A 97 12.25 -1.81 7.31
N ALA A 98 11.39 -2.75 6.95
CA ALA A 98 11.76 -4.13 6.66
C ALA A 98 12.41 -4.31 5.27
N GLY A 99 12.26 -3.33 4.38
CA GLY A 99 12.79 -3.35 3.00
C GLY A 99 11.80 -3.91 1.99
#